data_AF-H8GSJ4-F1
#
_entry.id   AF-H8GSJ4-F1
#
_cell.length_a   1.000
_cell.length_b   1.000
_cell.length_c   1.000
_cell.angle_alpha   90.00
_cell.angle_beta   90.00
_cell.angle_gamma   90.00
#
_symmetry.space_group_name_H-M   'P 1'
#
loop_
_entity.id
_entity.type
_entity.pdbx_description
1 polymer ?
#
loop_
_entity_poly.entity_id
_entity_poly.type
_entity_poly.pdbx_seq_one_letter_code
_entity_poly.pdbx_strand_id
1 'polypeptide(L)'
;MDTVEAALLNAGHTGLTAEGYAVDYAVAADNLALGLDVVADSVNPVPETREAWAGVARGAGAILRDIEVVCSDPAEHRRRVGARHAAGGDHCGRWAPPTPGDLERYARDYRPWTTPRLVIDTAGRAPDSDFRRLLAGLGLPTLPP
;
A
#
# COMPACT_ATOMS: atom_id res chain seq x y z
N MET A 1 -0.73 4.16 -5.13
CA MET A 1 -2.14 4.17 -5.53
C MET A 1 -2.79 5.55 -5.43
N ASP A 2 -2.57 6.27 -4.34
CA ASP A 2 -3.20 7.57 -4.06
C ASP A 2 -3.14 8.57 -5.23
N THR A 3 -2.02 8.62 -5.95
CA THR A 3 -1.86 9.46 -7.15
C THR A 3 -2.81 9.07 -8.29
N VAL A 4 -3.04 7.77 -8.50
CA VAL A 4 -3.98 7.25 -9.51
C VAL A 4 -5.41 7.58 -9.09
N GLU A 5 -5.77 7.33 -7.83
CA GLU A 5 -7.09 7.70 -7.31
C GLU A 5 -7.33 9.21 -7.43
N ALA A 6 -6.35 10.02 -7.08
CA ALA A 6 -6.42 11.46 -7.21
C ALA A 6 -6.61 11.89 -8.67
N ALA A 7 -5.87 11.32 -9.62
CA ALA A 7 -6.03 11.61 -11.03
C ALA A 7 -7.46 11.27 -11.52
N LEU A 8 -7.98 10.10 -11.16
CA LEU A 8 -9.32 9.66 -11.52
C LEU A 8 -10.41 10.56 -10.93
N LEU A 9 -10.32 10.91 -9.64
CA LEU A 9 -11.25 11.84 -9.00
C LEU A 9 -11.22 13.23 -9.67
N ASN A 10 -10.01 13.74 -9.95
CA ASN A 10 -9.84 15.03 -10.60
C ASN A 10 -10.36 15.05 -12.05
N ALA A 11 -10.33 13.91 -12.73
CA ALA A 11 -10.96 13.72 -14.04
C ALA A 11 -12.49 13.57 -13.98
N GLY A 12 -13.10 13.58 -12.79
CA GLY A 12 -14.54 13.54 -12.60
C GLY A 12 -15.12 12.14 -12.39
N HIS A 13 -14.30 11.11 -12.24
CA HIS A 13 -14.78 9.80 -11.83
C HIS A 13 -15.21 9.81 -10.35
N THR A 14 -16.16 8.96 -10.00
CA THR A 14 -16.72 8.85 -8.64
C THR A 14 -16.87 7.39 -8.23
N GLY A 15 -16.83 7.09 -6.93
CA GLY A 15 -17.04 5.73 -6.44
C GLY A 15 -15.86 4.79 -6.71
N LEU A 16 -14.65 5.35 -6.82
CA LEU A 16 -13.44 4.59 -7.12
C LEU A 16 -13.21 3.49 -6.09
N THR A 17 -13.10 2.26 -6.58
CA THR A 17 -12.64 1.12 -5.79
C THR A 17 -11.73 0.27 -6.67
N ALA A 18 -12.32 -0.57 -7.53
CA ALA A 18 -11.60 -1.48 -8.40
C ALA A 18 -10.84 -0.76 -9.53
N GLU A 19 -11.28 0.43 -9.94
CA GLU A 19 -10.71 1.15 -11.08
C GLU A 19 -9.28 1.61 -10.82
N GLY A 20 -8.97 2.07 -9.60
CA GLY A 20 -7.62 2.45 -9.21
C GLY A 20 -6.67 1.25 -9.30
N TYR A 21 -7.06 0.14 -8.66
CA TYR A 21 -6.31 -1.12 -8.75
C TYR A 21 -6.10 -1.60 -10.19
N ALA A 22 -7.14 -1.53 -11.03
CA ALA A 22 -7.02 -1.95 -12.44
C ALA A 22 -5.96 -1.17 -13.20
N VAL A 23 -5.88 0.15 -12.99
CA VAL A 23 -4.83 0.99 -13.56
C VAL A 23 -3.45 0.60 -13.02
N ASP A 24 -3.32 0.43 -11.71
CA ASP A 24 -2.04 0.06 -11.09
C ASP A 24 -1.55 -1.32 -11.54
N TYR A 25 -2.45 -2.30 -11.71
CA TYR A 25 -2.10 -3.62 -12.25
C TYR A 25 -1.55 -3.52 -13.67
N ALA A 26 -2.19 -2.70 -14.53
CA ALA A 26 -1.74 -2.52 -15.91
C ALA A 26 -0.36 -1.84 -15.96
N VAL A 27 -0.17 -0.77 -15.18
CA VAL A 27 1.12 -0.05 -15.10
C VAL A 27 2.21 -0.98 -14.56
N ALA A 28 1.92 -1.79 -13.55
CA ALA A 28 2.89 -2.75 -13.02
C ALA A 28 3.23 -3.83 -14.05
N ALA A 29 2.25 -4.37 -14.77
CA ALA A 29 2.49 -5.36 -15.81
C ALA A 29 3.40 -4.81 -16.93
N ASP A 30 3.17 -3.57 -17.37
CA ASP A 30 4.01 -2.92 -18.38
C ASP A 30 5.45 -2.75 -17.89
N ASN A 31 5.65 -2.30 -16.64
CA ASN A 31 7.00 -2.15 -16.07
C ASN A 31 7.72 -3.49 -15.91
N LEU A 32 7.02 -4.53 -15.46
CA LEU A 32 7.59 -5.87 -15.36
C LEU A 32 7.95 -6.44 -16.75
N ALA A 33 7.14 -6.17 -17.77
CA ALA A 33 7.43 -6.57 -19.16
C ALA A 33 8.69 -5.89 -19.72
N LEU A 34 9.04 -4.70 -19.22
CA LEU A 34 10.30 -4.02 -19.52
C LEU A 34 11.50 -4.56 -18.72
N GLY A 35 11.29 -5.55 -17.83
CA GLY A 35 12.31 -6.14 -16.98
C GLY A 35 12.66 -5.29 -15.75
N LEU A 36 11.81 -4.35 -15.36
CA LEU A 36 11.99 -3.52 -14.17
C LEU A 36 11.35 -4.19 -12.94
N ASP A 37 11.95 -3.96 -11.77
CA ASP A 37 11.32 -4.29 -10.49
C ASP A 37 10.20 -3.29 -10.16
N VAL A 38 9.10 -3.79 -9.58
CA VAL A 38 7.95 -2.98 -9.17
C VAL A 38 7.71 -3.09 -7.67
N VAL A 39 7.51 -1.94 -7.03
CA VAL A 39 7.02 -1.84 -5.64
C VAL A 39 5.62 -1.25 -5.66
N ALA A 40 4.62 -2.05 -5.30
CA ALA A 40 3.22 -1.62 -5.22
C ALA A 40 2.82 -1.33 -3.77
N ASP A 41 2.70 -0.05 -3.42
CA ASP A 41 2.17 0.38 -2.12
C ASP A 41 0.66 0.57 -2.18
N SER A 42 -0.05 -0.23 -1.38
CA SER A 42 -1.50 -0.34 -1.41
C SER A 42 -2.07 -0.86 -0.09
N VAL A 43 -3.28 -0.40 0.26
CA VAL A 43 -4.01 -0.94 1.43
C VAL A 43 -4.32 -2.43 1.25
N ASN A 44 -4.55 -2.87 0.01
CA ASN A 44 -4.75 -4.25 -0.41
C ASN A 44 -5.66 -5.06 0.55
N PRO A 45 -6.89 -4.57 0.83
CA PRO A 45 -7.65 -5.01 2.01
C PRO A 45 -8.26 -6.40 1.87
N VAL A 46 -8.36 -6.95 0.66
CA VAL A 46 -9.12 -8.17 0.39
C VAL A 46 -8.31 -9.20 -0.42
N PRO A 47 -8.60 -10.51 -0.29
CA PRO A 47 -7.88 -11.56 -1.03
C PRO A 47 -7.91 -11.40 -2.55
N GLU A 48 -8.98 -10.85 -3.11
CA GLU A 48 -9.15 -10.69 -4.56
C GLU A 48 -8.15 -9.68 -5.13
N THR A 49 -7.89 -8.57 -4.43
CA THR A 49 -6.89 -7.59 -4.86
C THR A 49 -5.47 -8.15 -4.71
N ARG A 50 -5.24 -9.01 -3.71
CA ARG A 50 -3.96 -9.72 -3.50
C ARG A 50 -3.71 -10.77 -4.58
N GLU A 51 -4.72 -11.57 -4.93
CA GLU A 51 -4.61 -12.55 -6.01
C GLU A 51 -4.44 -11.88 -7.37
N ALA A 52 -5.07 -10.72 -7.60
CA ALA A 52 -4.85 -9.96 -8.82
C ALA A 52 -3.39 -9.48 -8.94
N TRP A 53 -2.78 -8.96 -7.86
CA TRP A 53 -1.35 -8.67 -7.82
C TRP A 53 -0.48 -9.91 -8.09
N ALA A 54 -0.83 -11.06 -7.50
CA ALA A 54 -0.15 -12.32 -7.77
C ALA A 54 -0.30 -12.77 -9.22
N GLY A 55 -1.45 -12.52 -9.84
CA GLY A 55 -1.70 -12.73 -11.26
C GLY A 55 -0.79 -11.91 -12.16
N VAL A 56 -0.60 -10.62 -11.83
CA VAL A 56 0.33 -9.73 -12.56
C VAL A 56 1.75 -10.28 -12.49
N ALA A 57 2.25 -10.60 -11.30
CA ALA A 57 3.60 -11.15 -11.13
C ALA A 57 3.77 -12.48 -11.88
N ARG A 58 2.80 -13.39 -11.75
CA ARG A 58 2.79 -14.69 -12.43
C ARG A 58 2.79 -14.55 -13.94
N GLY A 59 1.98 -13.64 -14.49
CA GLY A 59 1.90 -13.36 -15.92
C GLY A 59 3.21 -12.83 -16.50
N ALA A 60 3.95 -12.04 -15.73
CA ALA A 60 5.27 -11.53 -16.10
C ALA A 60 6.43 -12.49 -15.77
N GLY A 61 6.17 -13.62 -15.10
CA GLY A 61 7.22 -14.51 -14.59
C GLY A 61 8.07 -13.90 -13.47
N ALA A 62 7.56 -12.88 -12.79
CA ALA A 62 8.25 -12.16 -11.73
C ALA A 62 8.15 -12.86 -10.36
N ILE A 63 9.09 -12.58 -9.49
CA ILE A 63 9.08 -13.05 -8.09
C ILE A 63 8.21 -12.09 -7.27
N LEU A 64 7.09 -12.60 -6.73
CA LEU A 64 6.27 -11.83 -5.78
C LEU A 64 6.84 -11.93 -4.37
N ARG A 65 6.93 -10.78 -3.68
CA ARG A 65 7.26 -10.69 -2.24
C ARG A 65 6.17 -9.87 -1.54
N ASP A 66 5.28 -10.56 -0.83
CA ASP A 66 4.23 -9.90 -0.05
C ASP A 66 4.79 -9.33 1.26
N ILE A 67 4.50 -8.05 1.51
CA ILE A 67 4.88 -7.31 2.72
C ILE A 67 3.62 -6.68 3.31
N GLU A 68 3.27 -7.05 4.53
CA GLU A 68 2.19 -6.41 5.29
C GLU A 68 2.78 -5.40 6.28
N VAL A 69 2.48 -4.12 6.09
CA VAL A 69 2.87 -3.06 7.02
C VAL A 69 1.71 -2.79 7.97
N VAL A 70 1.94 -2.96 9.27
CA VAL A 70 0.92 -2.75 10.31
C VAL A 70 1.39 -1.70 11.31
N CYS A 71 0.42 -1.15 12.06
CA CYS A 71 0.69 -0.39 13.27
C CYS A 71 -0.14 -1.04 14.39
N SER A 72 0.52 -1.82 15.24
CA SER A 72 -0.14 -2.59 16.30
C SER A 72 -0.69 -1.72 17.44
N ASP A 73 -0.28 -0.44 17.54
CA ASP A 73 -0.83 0.55 18.45
C ASP A 73 -1.95 1.37 17.75
N PRO A 74 -3.23 1.16 18.11
CA PRO A 74 -4.35 1.87 17.48
C PRO A 74 -4.38 3.38 17.79
N ALA A 75 -3.85 3.78 18.95
CA ALA A 75 -3.79 5.20 19.33
C ALA A 75 -2.74 5.93 18.52
N GLU A 76 -1.59 5.30 18.30
CA GLU A 76 -0.57 5.79 17.38
C GLU A 76 -1.09 5.85 15.94
N HIS A 77 -1.75 4.79 15.45
CA HIS A 77 -2.31 4.78 14.10
C HIS A 77 -3.31 5.93 13.90
N ARG A 78 -4.25 6.11 14.83
CA ARG A 78 -5.22 7.22 14.80
C ARG A 78 -4.53 8.59 14.81
N ARG A 79 -3.50 8.77 15.64
CA ARG A 79 -2.72 10.01 15.72
C ARG A 79 -2.01 10.31 14.39
N ARG A 80 -1.34 9.32 13.79
CA ARG A 80 -0.62 9.46 12.52
C ARG A 80 -1.57 9.84 11.37
N VAL A 81 -2.72 9.18 11.28
CA VAL A 81 -3.76 9.47 10.27
C VAL A 81 -4.31 10.89 10.45
N GLY A 82 -4.67 11.26 11.68
CA GLY A 82 -5.16 12.61 11.99
C GLY A 82 -4.13 13.69 11.66
N ALA A 83 -2.86 13.48 12.01
CA ALA A 83 -1.78 14.42 11.70
C ALA A 83 -1.57 14.59 10.19
N ARG A 84 -1.57 13.48 9.43
CA ARG A 84 -1.42 13.52 7.96
C ARG A 84 -2.57 14.28 7.30
N HIS A 85 -3.81 13.96 7.69
CA HIS A 85 -4.98 14.64 7.18
C HIS A 85 -4.94 16.15 7.49
N ALA A 86 -4.60 16.52 8.73
CA ALA A 86 -4.51 17.92 9.13
C ALA A 86 -3.38 18.70 8.44
N ALA A 87 -2.27 18.04 8.10
CA ALA A 87 -1.13 18.68 7.46
C ALA A 87 -1.43 19.19 6.05
N GLY A 88 -2.43 18.63 5.36
CA GLY A 88 -2.86 19.12 4.05
C GLY A 88 -1.92 18.77 2.88
N GLY A 89 -0.64 18.53 3.14
CA GLY A 89 0.41 18.38 2.12
C GLY A 89 0.19 17.25 1.11
N ASP A 90 -0.54 16.21 1.50
CA ASP A 90 -0.85 15.07 0.61
C ASP A 90 -2.16 15.25 -0.17
N HIS A 91 -2.89 16.37 0.00
CA HIS A 91 -4.14 16.60 -0.73
C HIS A 91 -3.87 16.89 -2.20
N CYS A 92 -4.59 16.22 -3.09
CA CYS A 92 -4.41 16.31 -4.54
C CYS A 92 -5.74 16.62 -5.23
N GLY A 93 -6.09 17.90 -5.31
CA GLY A 93 -7.35 18.36 -5.90
C GLY A 93 -8.55 17.86 -5.09
N ARG A 94 -9.35 16.96 -5.69
CA ARG A 94 -10.54 16.35 -5.07
C ARG A 94 -10.21 15.19 -4.12
N TRP A 95 -8.96 14.71 -4.11
CA TRP A 95 -8.52 13.63 -3.22
C TRP A 95 -7.96 14.19 -1.92
N ALA A 96 -8.27 13.50 -0.81
CA ALA A 96 -7.76 13.80 0.52
C ALA A 96 -7.37 12.50 1.23
N PRO A 97 -6.33 12.51 2.09
CA PRO A 97 -6.00 11.36 2.94
C PRO A 97 -7.17 10.97 3.85
N PRO A 98 -7.24 9.71 4.29
CA PRO A 98 -8.22 9.25 5.27
C PRO A 98 -8.30 10.12 6.53
N THR A 99 -9.51 10.28 7.04
CA THR A 99 -9.74 10.87 8.36
C THR A 99 -9.64 9.80 9.45
N PRO A 100 -9.41 10.19 10.73
CA PRO A 100 -9.55 9.26 11.85
C PRO A 100 -10.90 8.53 11.91
N GLY A 101 -11.98 9.14 11.40
CA GLY A 101 -13.31 8.52 11.35
C GLY A 101 -13.47 7.42 10.30
N ASP A 102 -12.61 7.40 9.28
CA ASP A 102 -12.63 6.37 8.24
C ASP A 102 -12.05 5.03 8.72
N LEU A 103 -11.24 5.05 9.78
CA LEU A 103 -10.49 3.89 10.25
C LEU A 103 -11.38 2.73 10.67
N GLU A 104 -12.54 2.98 11.26
CA GLU A 104 -13.49 1.93 11.65
C GLU A 104 -14.13 1.23 10.45
N ARG A 105 -14.38 1.97 9.37
CA ARG A 105 -14.84 1.39 8.10
C ARG A 105 -13.74 0.51 7.51
N TYR A 106 -12.53 1.05 7.38
CA TYR A 106 -11.41 0.29 6.82
C TYR A 106 -11.05 -0.95 7.62
N ALA A 107 -11.11 -0.88 8.95
CA ALA A 107 -10.87 -2.04 9.80
C ALA A 107 -11.91 -3.16 9.60
N ARG A 108 -13.16 -2.82 9.30
CA ARG A 108 -14.21 -3.81 8.99
C ARG A 108 -14.06 -4.43 7.61
N ASP A 109 -13.61 -3.64 6.64
CA ASP A 109 -13.46 -4.08 5.25
C ASP A 109 -12.15 -4.88 5.05
N TYR A 110 -11.17 -4.71 5.95
CA TYR A 110 -9.91 -5.43 5.90
C TYR A 110 -10.08 -6.91 6.27
N ARG A 111 -9.76 -7.80 5.33
CA ARG A 111 -9.74 -9.24 5.55
C ARG A 111 -8.31 -9.72 5.86
N PRO A 112 -8.11 -10.45 6.97
CA PRO A 112 -6.79 -10.99 7.33
C PRO A 112 -6.17 -11.81 6.21
N TRP A 113 -4.86 -11.71 6.10
CA TRP A 113 -4.08 -12.53 5.18
C TRP A 113 -4.01 -13.98 5.66
N THR A 114 -4.16 -14.91 4.72
CA THR A 114 -4.08 -16.36 4.93
C THR A 114 -2.85 -16.99 4.27
N THR A 115 -2.03 -16.20 3.58
CA THR A 115 -0.83 -16.61 2.87
C THR A 115 0.45 -16.14 3.58
N PRO A 116 1.60 -16.80 3.33
CA PRO A 116 2.90 -16.36 3.85
C PRO A 116 3.26 -14.94 3.35
N ARG A 117 3.80 -14.13 4.24
CA ARG A 117 4.23 -12.74 3.95
C ARG A 117 5.21 -12.26 5.01
N LEU A 118 5.96 -11.21 4.69
CA LEU A 118 6.77 -10.50 5.67
C LEU A 118 5.90 -9.46 6.38
N VAL A 119 5.86 -9.48 7.71
CA VAL A 119 5.09 -8.49 8.49
C VAL A 119 6.04 -7.48 9.13
N ILE A 120 5.80 -6.19 8.85
CA ILE A 120 6.53 -5.07 9.45
C ILE A 120 5.56 -4.26 10.31
N ASP A 121 5.63 -4.48 11.63
CA ASP A 121 4.92 -3.64 12.59
C ASP A 121 5.72 -2.37 12.89
N THR A 122 5.10 -1.21 12.70
CA THR A 122 5.70 0.13 12.83
C THR A 122 5.34 0.85 14.13
N ALA A 123 4.60 0.19 15.03
CA ALA A 123 4.25 0.77 16.32
C ALA A 123 5.49 1.04 17.18
N GLY A 124 5.58 2.26 17.73
CA GLY A 124 6.66 2.70 18.60
C GLY A 124 8.05 2.71 17.95
N ARG A 125 8.14 2.65 16.61
CA ARG A 125 9.40 2.53 15.87
C ARG A 125 9.61 3.68 14.90
N ALA A 126 10.88 4.01 14.69
CA ALA A 126 11.30 4.99 13.68
C ALA A 126 11.39 4.31 12.30
N PRO A 127 11.06 5.03 11.20
CA PRO A 127 11.08 4.49 9.84
C PRO A 127 12.39 3.77 9.46
N ASP A 128 13.54 4.33 9.82
CA ASP A 128 14.85 3.72 9.50
C ASP A 128 15.04 2.34 10.14
N SER A 129 14.45 2.13 11.32
CA SER A 129 14.48 0.84 12.01
C SER A 129 13.63 -0.19 11.28
N ASP A 130 12.43 0.21 10.86
CA ASP A 130 11.53 -0.65 10.10
C ASP A 130 12.08 -0.96 8.70
N PHE A 131 12.73 0.01 8.05
CA PHE A 131 13.39 -0.18 6.76
C PHE A 131 14.55 -1.19 6.85
N ARG A 132 15.39 -1.11 7.88
CA ARG A 132 16.45 -2.11 8.11
C ARG A 132 15.88 -3.52 8.32
N ARG A 133 14.76 -3.65 9.04
CA ARG A 133 14.08 -4.93 9.23
C ARG A 133 13.46 -5.45 7.94
N LEU A 134 12.92 -4.57 7.11
CA LEU A 134 12.42 -4.90 5.79
C LEU A 134 13.53 -5.51 4.93
N LEU A 135 14.68 -4.83 4.80
CA LEU A 135 15.81 -5.32 4.02
C LEU A 135 16.30 -6.68 4.52
N ALA A 136 16.46 -6.82 5.84
CA ALA A 136 16.85 -8.09 6.45
C ALA A 136 15.84 -9.21 6.18
N GLY A 137 14.55 -8.93 6.29
CA GLY A 137 13.48 -9.89 6.00
C GLY A 137 13.38 -10.30 4.52
N LEU A 138 13.83 -9.43 3.61
CA LEU A 138 13.92 -9.73 2.18
C LEU A 138 15.22 -10.45 1.79
N GLY A 139 16.20 -10.54 2.70
CA GLY A 139 17.54 -11.08 2.44
C GLY A 139 18.42 -10.12 1.63
N LEU A 140 18.11 -8.82 1.65
CA LEU A 140 18.85 -7.78 0.94
C LEU A 140 19.90 -7.14 1.85
N PRO A 141 21.05 -6.70 1.29
CA PRO A 141 22.06 -6.01 2.07
C PRO A 141 21.50 -4.69 2.61
N THR A 142 21.83 -4.36 3.85
CA THR A 142 21.60 -3.02 4.38
C THR A 142 22.51 -2.05 3.62
N LEU A 143 21.92 -1.04 2.96
CA LEU A 143 22.71 0.03 2.36
C LEU A 143 23.58 0.68 3.45
N PRO A 144 24.85 1.03 3.15
CA PRO A 144 25.67 1.78 4.09
C PRO A 144 25.02 3.13 4.41
N PRO A 145 25.28 3.68 5.61
CA PRO A 145 24.72 4.96 6.05
C PRO A 145 25.12 6.14 5.17
#